data_AF-X0GJW2-F1
#
_entry.id   AF-X0GJW2-F1
#
_cell.length_a   1.000
_cell.length_b   1.000
_cell.length_c   1.000
_cell.angle_alpha   90.00
_cell.angle_beta   90.00
_cell.angle_gamma   90.00
#
_symmetry.space_group_name_H-M   'P 1'
#
loop_
_entity.id
_entity.type
_entity.pdbx_description
1 polymer ?
#
loop_
_entity_poly.entity_id
_entity_poly.type
_entity_poly.pdbx_seq_one_letter_code
_entity_poly.pdbx_strand_id
1 'polypeptide(L)'
;MALGSKEYEPEIAIAIAKARAHQILILSANSSSRNMEHIHIPAKDHHQVSGILSTNGVNRESRDLNPYPDDRQHSPGMFGEDIEIAEDKPLKRGTSYSTSIAASLAAMLLDSSRQETDKVDGLDLFRMKEMRVMTNVPVGMAKESSDGKYKCIRPWDLLKAEFKPSVGLLTDSQRQKQLAWIRGTMERLIEKI
;
A
#
# COMPACT_ATOMS: atom_id res chain seq x y z
N MET A 1 7.88 -6.98 -3.35
CA MET A 1 8.26 -8.41 -3.37
C MET A 1 7.01 -9.25 -3.14
N ALA A 2 6.42 -9.78 -4.21
CA ALA A 2 5.18 -10.57 -4.14
C ALA A 2 5.46 -12.05 -3.81
N LEU A 3 6.42 -12.30 -2.92
CA LEU A 3 6.96 -13.61 -2.56
C LEU A 3 7.55 -13.57 -1.15
N GLY A 4 7.74 -14.75 -0.55
CA GLY A 4 8.44 -14.89 0.73
C GLY A 4 8.81 -16.33 1.05
N SER A 5 9.85 -16.51 1.87
CA SER A 5 10.38 -17.80 2.30
C SER A 5 10.18 -18.01 3.81
N LYS A 6 10.02 -19.27 4.22
CA LYS A 6 9.98 -19.66 5.64
C LYS A 6 11.36 -19.59 6.28
N GLU A 7 12.38 -19.87 5.50
CA GLU A 7 13.76 -19.98 5.95
C GLU A 7 14.47 -18.64 5.86
N TYR A 8 15.39 -18.42 6.78
CA TYR A 8 16.23 -17.24 6.75
C TYR A 8 17.33 -17.41 5.71
N GLU A 9 17.40 -16.45 4.79
CA GLU A 9 18.45 -16.37 3.78
C GLU A 9 19.28 -15.10 4.00
N PRO A 10 20.56 -15.21 4.36
CA PRO A 10 21.41 -14.06 4.66
C PRO A 10 21.59 -13.12 3.46
N GLU A 11 21.58 -13.65 2.24
CA GLU A 11 21.67 -12.88 1.01
C GLU A 11 20.49 -11.92 0.85
N ILE A 12 19.27 -12.37 1.22
CA ILE A 12 18.06 -11.54 1.20
C ILE A 12 18.20 -10.40 2.22
N ALA A 13 18.69 -10.69 3.42
CA ALA A 13 18.89 -9.66 4.45
C ALA A 13 19.92 -8.60 4.02
N ILE A 14 21.03 -9.02 3.39
CA ILE A 14 22.04 -8.12 2.83
C ILE A 14 21.44 -7.26 1.71
N ALA A 15 20.64 -7.84 0.81
CA ALA A 15 19.99 -7.10 -0.27
C ALA A 15 19.02 -6.05 0.25
N ILE A 16 18.23 -6.38 1.28
CA ILE A 16 17.32 -5.46 1.97
C ILE A 16 18.10 -4.29 2.58
N ALA A 17 19.15 -4.58 3.34
CA ALA A 17 19.98 -3.54 3.96
C ALA A 17 20.58 -2.58 2.93
N LYS A 18 21.08 -3.11 1.80
CA LYS A 18 21.58 -2.30 0.68
C LYS A 18 20.48 -1.44 0.06
N ALA A 19 19.32 -2.00 -0.23
CA ALA A 19 18.19 -1.26 -0.79
C ALA A 19 17.72 -0.12 0.15
N ARG A 20 17.68 -0.38 1.46
CA ARG A 20 17.37 0.63 2.48
C ARG A 20 18.39 1.76 2.54
N ALA A 21 19.68 1.45 2.41
CA ALA A 21 20.73 2.46 2.32
C ALA A 21 20.52 3.41 1.11
N HIS A 22 19.93 2.90 0.03
CA HIS A 22 19.53 3.67 -1.15
C HIS A 22 18.12 4.29 -1.08
N GLN A 23 17.49 4.33 0.10
CA GLN A 23 16.14 4.89 0.31
C GLN A 23 15.04 4.21 -0.52
N ILE A 24 15.21 2.92 -0.84
CA ILE A 24 14.19 2.15 -1.58
C ILE A 24 13.11 1.67 -0.60
N LEU A 25 11.85 1.98 -0.89
CA LEU A 25 10.70 1.42 -0.19
C LEU A 25 10.56 -0.07 -0.54
N ILE A 26 10.54 -0.93 0.47
CA ILE A 26 10.38 -2.37 0.30
C ILE A 26 9.04 -2.80 0.87
N LEU A 27 8.14 -3.22 -0.01
CA LEU A 27 6.87 -3.86 0.34
C LEU A 27 6.97 -5.35 0.05
N SER A 28 6.50 -6.20 0.95
CA SER A 28 6.54 -7.65 0.78
C SER A 28 5.25 -8.33 1.19
N ALA A 29 4.92 -9.45 0.52
CA ALA A 29 3.81 -10.31 0.95
C ALA A 29 4.13 -10.93 2.32
N ASN A 30 3.16 -10.92 3.25
CA ASN A 30 3.39 -11.36 4.64
C ASN A 30 3.46 -12.90 4.77
N SER A 31 2.49 -13.61 4.20
CA SER A 31 2.51 -15.03 3.78
C SER A 31 1.13 -15.33 3.16
N SER A 32 0.89 -16.56 2.70
CA SER A 32 -0.45 -17.04 2.33
C SER A 32 -0.79 -18.35 3.05
N SER A 33 -0.30 -18.52 4.27
CA SER A 33 -0.37 -19.78 5.02
C SER A 33 -1.49 -19.83 6.06
N ARG A 34 -2.52 -18.96 5.92
CA ARG A 34 -3.62 -18.79 6.88
C ARG A 34 -3.09 -18.33 8.26
N ASN A 35 -4.00 -18.14 9.21
CA ASN A 35 -3.68 -17.81 10.60
C ASN A 35 -2.87 -18.90 11.37
N MET A 36 -2.36 -19.92 10.70
CA MET A 36 -1.69 -21.07 11.33
C MET A 36 -0.16 -20.98 11.33
N GLU A 37 0.44 -20.08 10.55
CA GLU A 37 1.89 -19.97 10.43
C GLU A 37 2.40 -18.54 10.66
N HIS A 38 3.69 -18.44 10.98
CA HIS A 38 4.39 -17.18 11.12
C HIS A 38 4.59 -16.49 9.77
N ILE A 39 4.83 -15.19 9.84
CA ILE A 39 5.17 -14.37 8.68
C ILE A 39 6.49 -14.80 8.07
N HIS A 40 6.50 -14.85 6.75
CA HIS A 40 7.64 -15.22 5.95
C HIS A 40 8.63 -14.06 5.80
N ILE A 41 9.89 -14.40 5.57
CA ILE A 41 10.92 -13.45 5.19
C ILE A 41 10.66 -13.06 3.73
N PRO A 42 10.79 -11.77 3.36
CA PRO A 42 11.38 -10.69 4.16
C PRO A 42 10.40 -9.87 4.99
N ALA A 43 9.10 -10.09 4.86
CA ALA A 43 8.08 -9.31 5.57
C ALA A 43 8.19 -9.41 7.11
N LYS A 44 8.81 -10.48 7.62
CA LYS A 44 9.14 -10.68 9.04
C LYS A 44 10.08 -9.61 9.62
N ASP A 45 10.91 -8.97 8.78
CA ASP A 45 11.77 -7.85 9.22
C ASP A 45 10.99 -6.53 9.16
N HIS A 46 10.12 -6.33 10.16
CA HIS A 46 9.21 -5.18 10.23
C HIS A 46 9.90 -3.81 10.33
N HIS A 47 11.21 -3.77 10.62
CA HIS A 47 11.98 -2.53 10.68
C HIS A 47 12.43 -2.05 9.30
N GLN A 48 12.63 -2.99 8.37
CA GLN A 48 13.16 -2.70 7.04
C GLN A 48 12.13 -2.91 5.93
N VAL A 49 11.13 -3.75 6.17
CA VAL A 49 10.16 -4.19 5.17
C VAL A 49 8.74 -4.03 5.68
N SER A 50 7.88 -3.42 4.87
CA SER A 50 6.45 -3.37 5.14
C SER A 50 5.78 -4.64 4.62
N GLY A 51 5.36 -5.50 5.55
CA GLY A 51 4.53 -6.65 5.25
C GLY A 51 3.12 -6.22 4.83
N ILE A 52 2.66 -6.66 3.66
CA ILE A 52 1.33 -6.35 3.15
C ILE A 52 0.43 -7.57 3.35
N LEU A 53 -0.69 -7.32 4.02
CA LEU A 53 -1.76 -8.27 4.26
C LEU A 53 -2.83 -8.17 3.18
N SER A 54 -3.67 -9.19 3.05
CA SER A 54 -4.77 -9.25 2.09
C SER A 54 -6.08 -8.81 2.70
N THR A 55 -6.89 -8.11 1.90
CA THR A 55 -8.30 -7.82 2.18
C THR A 55 -9.19 -8.21 1.01
N ASN A 56 -10.47 -8.42 1.29
CA ASN A 56 -11.49 -8.67 0.26
C ASN A 56 -12.11 -7.37 -0.29
N GLY A 57 -13.04 -7.49 -1.24
CA GLY A 57 -13.65 -6.35 -1.94
C GLY A 57 -14.46 -5.39 -1.05
N VAL A 58 -14.79 -5.80 0.18
CA VAL A 58 -15.46 -4.96 1.18
C VAL A 58 -14.50 -4.48 2.27
N ASN A 59 -13.20 -4.53 2.00
CA ASN A 59 -12.10 -4.12 2.88
C ASN A 59 -12.03 -4.85 4.23
N ARG A 60 -12.48 -6.09 4.28
CA ARG A 60 -12.33 -6.98 5.44
C ARG A 60 -11.07 -7.81 5.31
N GLU A 61 -10.46 -8.17 6.42
CA GLU A 61 -9.25 -8.97 6.43
C GLU A 61 -9.50 -10.39 5.89
N SER A 62 -8.58 -10.88 5.08
CA SER A 62 -8.63 -12.20 4.46
C SER A 62 -8.15 -13.29 5.43
N ARG A 63 -9.03 -13.81 6.29
CA ARG A 63 -8.72 -14.85 7.31
C ARG A 63 -7.99 -16.07 6.77
N ASP A 64 -8.34 -16.45 5.55
CA ASP A 64 -7.79 -17.63 4.87
C ASP A 64 -6.41 -17.39 4.24
N LEU A 65 -5.91 -16.16 4.29
CA LEU A 65 -4.63 -15.77 3.68
C LEU A 65 -3.69 -15.18 4.72
N ASN A 66 -4.21 -14.30 5.56
CA ASN A 66 -3.40 -13.54 6.50
C ASN A 66 -2.91 -14.43 7.64
N PRO A 67 -1.65 -14.29 8.05
CA PRO A 67 -1.19 -14.77 9.34
C PRO A 67 -1.79 -13.91 10.46
N TYR A 68 -1.78 -14.45 11.69
CA TYR A 68 -2.22 -13.69 12.85
C TYR A 68 -1.35 -12.42 13.01
N PRO A 69 -1.94 -11.24 13.25
CA PRO A 69 -1.20 -10.00 13.29
C PRO A 69 -0.36 -9.96 14.56
N ASP A 70 0.94 -9.73 14.40
CA ASP A 70 1.83 -9.41 15.52
C ASP A 70 1.56 -7.98 15.97
N ASP A 71 1.49 -7.73 17.28
CA ASP A 71 1.29 -6.40 17.86
C ASP A 71 2.45 -5.44 17.49
N ARG A 72 3.59 -5.97 17.02
CA ARG A 72 4.74 -5.20 16.51
C ARG A 72 4.57 -4.70 15.07
N GLN A 73 3.52 -5.13 14.36
CA GLN A 73 3.38 -4.86 12.94
C GLN A 73 2.51 -3.65 12.64
N HIS A 74 3.10 -2.72 11.89
CA HIS A 74 2.37 -1.74 11.09
C HIS A 74 1.99 -2.29 9.72
N SER A 75 1.84 -3.62 9.58
CA SER A 75 1.52 -4.29 8.31
C SER A 75 0.09 -3.94 7.87
N PRO A 76 -0.09 -3.11 6.84
CA PRO A 76 -1.41 -2.74 6.38
C PRO A 76 -1.98 -3.82 5.45
N GLY A 77 -3.29 -3.99 5.49
CA GLY A 77 -4.06 -4.78 4.55
C GLY A 77 -4.35 -4.01 3.26
N MET A 78 -4.24 -4.69 2.13
CA MET A 78 -4.61 -4.20 0.81
C MET A 78 -5.41 -5.26 0.05
N PHE A 79 -6.30 -4.80 -0.83
CA PHE A 79 -7.15 -5.66 -1.65
C PHE A 79 -6.33 -6.74 -2.36
N GLY A 80 -6.70 -8.01 -2.17
CA GLY A 80 -5.98 -9.17 -2.68
C GLY A 80 -6.82 -10.43 -2.86
N GLU A 81 -8.15 -10.33 -2.72
CA GLU A 81 -9.08 -11.40 -3.07
C GLU A 81 -9.92 -11.00 -4.28
N ASP A 82 -10.51 -11.99 -4.93
CA ASP A 82 -11.42 -11.77 -6.07
C ASP A 82 -10.80 -10.91 -7.18
N ILE A 83 -9.49 -11.08 -7.40
CA ILE A 83 -8.71 -10.33 -8.39
C ILE A 83 -8.91 -10.93 -9.78
N GLU A 84 -9.50 -10.15 -10.68
CA GLU A 84 -9.55 -10.46 -12.10
C GLU A 84 -8.30 -9.90 -12.81
N ILE A 85 -7.56 -10.76 -13.51
CA ILE A 85 -6.35 -10.36 -14.25
C ILE A 85 -6.61 -10.32 -15.76
N ALA A 86 -7.52 -11.17 -16.23
CA ALA A 86 -7.95 -11.23 -17.61
C ALA A 86 -9.40 -11.71 -17.64
N GLU A 87 -10.16 -11.17 -18.60
CA GLU A 87 -11.55 -11.53 -18.84
C GLU A 87 -11.69 -13.05 -18.99
N ASP A 88 -12.77 -13.60 -18.43
CA ASP A 88 -13.08 -15.03 -18.42
C ASP A 88 -12.06 -15.94 -17.73
N LYS A 89 -11.13 -15.38 -16.93
CA LYS A 89 -10.22 -16.18 -16.09
C LYS A 89 -10.73 -16.30 -14.66
N PRO A 90 -10.44 -17.42 -13.97
CA PRO A 90 -10.78 -17.56 -12.56
C PRO A 90 -10.17 -16.44 -11.73
N LEU A 91 -10.99 -15.86 -10.86
CA LEU A 91 -10.55 -14.88 -9.89
C LEU A 91 -9.39 -15.43 -9.05
N LYS A 92 -8.42 -14.57 -8.79
CA LYS A 92 -7.21 -14.89 -8.04
C LYS A 92 -7.26 -14.27 -6.66
N ARG A 93 -6.56 -14.91 -5.74
CA ARG A 93 -6.40 -14.40 -4.38
C ARG A 93 -5.00 -14.66 -3.86
N GLY A 94 -4.50 -13.76 -3.02
CA GLY A 94 -3.21 -13.89 -2.36
C GLY A 94 -2.58 -12.56 -1.98
N THR A 95 -1.76 -12.59 -0.92
CA THR A 95 -0.99 -11.43 -0.44
C THR A 95 0.03 -10.93 -1.46
N SER A 96 0.40 -11.74 -2.45
CA SER A 96 1.19 -11.33 -3.62
C SER A 96 0.47 -10.25 -4.45
N TYR A 97 -0.84 -10.38 -4.67
CA TYR A 97 -1.66 -9.38 -5.36
C TYR A 97 -1.80 -8.12 -4.52
N SER A 98 -2.12 -8.25 -3.22
CA SER A 98 -2.15 -7.13 -2.28
C SER A 98 -0.87 -6.31 -2.30
N THR A 99 0.28 -7.00 -2.28
CA THR A 99 1.60 -6.36 -2.32
C THR A 99 1.82 -5.61 -3.62
N SER A 100 1.42 -6.18 -4.75
CA SER A 100 1.59 -5.58 -6.07
C SER A 100 0.70 -4.34 -6.24
N ILE A 101 -0.54 -4.40 -5.75
CA ILE A 101 -1.47 -3.27 -5.71
C ILE A 101 -0.96 -2.17 -4.76
N ALA A 102 -0.47 -2.53 -3.57
CA ALA A 102 0.11 -1.58 -2.62
C ALA A 102 1.35 -0.88 -3.20
N ALA A 103 2.24 -1.61 -3.88
CA ALA A 103 3.40 -1.04 -4.56
C ALA A 103 2.98 -0.09 -5.68
N SER A 104 1.96 -0.45 -6.45
CA SER A 104 1.41 0.39 -7.52
C SER A 104 0.81 1.68 -6.97
N LEU A 105 0.07 1.59 -5.86
CA LEU A 105 -0.46 2.76 -5.16
C LEU A 105 0.65 3.68 -4.67
N ALA A 106 1.67 3.13 -4.03
CA ALA A 106 2.82 3.91 -3.56
C ALA A 106 3.54 4.59 -4.73
N ALA A 107 3.71 3.90 -5.86
CA ALA A 107 4.29 4.48 -7.07
C ALA A 107 3.43 5.61 -7.65
N MET A 108 2.11 5.44 -7.73
CA MET A 108 1.19 6.47 -8.21
C MET A 108 1.20 7.73 -7.33
N LEU A 109 1.26 7.58 -6.01
CA LEU A 109 1.38 8.69 -5.07
C LEU A 109 2.72 9.42 -5.21
N LEU A 110 3.81 8.66 -5.33
CA LEU A 110 5.14 9.22 -5.54
C LEU A 110 5.23 9.96 -6.87
N ASP A 111 4.70 9.40 -7.95
CA ASP A 111 4.68 10.03 -9.26
C ASP A 111 3.84 11.31 -9.24
N SER A 112 2.66 11.25 -8.63
CA SER A 112 1.78 12.42 -8.45
C SER A 112 2.48 13.54 -7.66
N SER A 113 3.23 13.20 -6.60
CA SER A 113 4.00 14.20 -5.83
C SER A 113 5.11 14.87 -6.66
N ARG A 114 5.67 14.17 -7.66
CA ARG A 114 6.73 14.70 -8.54
C ARG A 114 6.17 15.63 -9.61
N GLN A 115 4.94 15.41 -10.07
CA GLN A 115 4.28 16.27 -11.05
C GLN A 115 3.87 17.64 -10.45
N GLU A 116 3.87 17.76 -9.12
CA GLU A 116 3.43 18.97 -8.41
C GLU A 116 4.59 19.87 -7.96
N THR A 117 5.85 19.57 -8.34
CA THR A 117 7.04 20.30 -7.88
C THR A 117 7.14 21.74 -8.34
N ASP A 118 6.38 22.13 -9.37
CA ASP A 118 6.40 23.48 -9.94
C ASP A 118 5.54 24.48 -9.14
N LYS A 119 4.80 24.02 -8.12
CA LYS A 119 3.95 24.86 -7.27
C LYS A 119 4.72 25.28 -6.00
N VAL A 120 4.89 26.59 -5.81
CA VAL A 120 5.66 27.23 -4.72
C VAL A 120 5.21 26.81 -3.32
N ASP A 121 3.92 26.49 -3.14
CA ASP A 121 3.35 26.04 -1.85
C ASP A 121 3.45 24.52 -1.59
N GLY A 122 4.18 23.78 -2.43
CA GLY A 122 4.26 22.30 -2.37
C GLY A 122 5.32 21.72 -1.45
N LEU A 123 5.91 22.51 -0.55
CA LEU A 123 7.13 22.14 0.20
C LEU A 123 7.00 20.79 0.94
N ASP A 124 5.82 20.47 1.48
CA ASP A 124 5.59 19.22 2.21
C ASP A 124 5.48 18.00 1.30
N LEU A 125 5.01 18.15 0.05
CA LEU A 125 4.89 17.02 -0.88
C LEU A 125 6.26 16.47 -1.30
N PHE A 126 7.33 17.27 -1.22
CA PHE A 126 8.68 16.78 -1.49
C PHE A 126 9.08 15.66 -0.52
N ARG A 127 8.55 15.68 0.71
CA ARG A 127 8.78 14.65 1.72
C ARG A 127 8.23 13.28 1.30
N MET A 128 7.33 13.20 0.32
CA MET A 128 6.91 11.92 -0.28
C MET A 128 8.07 11.17 -0.96
N LYS A 129 9.19 11.83 -1.28
CA LYS A 129 10.39 11.14 -1.77
C LYS A 129 11.16 10.43 -0.64
N GLU A 130 10.92 10.81 0.61
CA GLU A 130 11.54 10.17 1.76
C GLU A 130 10.92 8.81 1.99
N MET A 131 11.77 7.78 2.00
CA MET A 131 11.36 6.40 2.24
C MET A 131 10.59 6.25 3.56
N ARG A 132 11.01 6.95 4.63
CA ARG A 132 10.34 6.92 5.94
C ARG A 132 8.90 7.43 5.86
N VAL A 133 8.65 8.47 5.07
CA VAL A 133 7.30 9.01 4.87
C VAL A 133 6.47 8.01 4.08
N MET A 134 6.99 7.50 2.95
CA MET A 134 6.27 6.54 2.12
C MET A 134 6.01 5.18 2.80
N THR A 135 6.84 4.78 3.77
CA THR A 135 6.55 3.62 4.62
C THR A 135 5.32 3.84 5.51
N ASN A 136 5.07 5.08 5.96
CA ASN A 136 3.97 5.40 6.88
C ASN A 136 2.70 5.85 6.18
N VAL A 137 2.76 6.33 4.93
CA VAL A 137 1.58 6.74 4.15
C VAL A 137 0.50 5.65 4.09
N PRO A 138 0.79 4.38 3.74
CA PRO A 138 -0.21 3.30 3.76
C PRO A 138 -0.87 3.10 5.13
N VAL A 139 -0.09 3.24 6.21
CA VAL A 139 -0.60 3.14 7.59
C VAL A 139 -1.53 4.32 7.91
N GLY A 140 -1.16 5.52 7.47
CA GLY A 140 -2.00 6.73 7.58
C GLY A 140 -3.32 6.58 6.82
N MET A 141 -3.30 6.01 5.61
CA MET A 141 -4.49 5.72 4.82
C MET A 141 -5.39 4.66 5.45
N ALA A 142 -4.81 3.74 6.22
CA ALA A 142 -5.55 2.69 6.92
C ALA A 142 -6.02 3.10 8.33
N LYS A 143 -5.63 4.29 8.83
CA LYS A 143 -5.85 4.71 10.22
C LYS A 143 -7.33 4.66 10.65
N GLU A 144 -8.21 5.13 9.77
CA GLU A 144 -9.66 5.19 10.02
C GLU A 144 -10.39 3.93 9.54
N SER A 145 -9.65 2.86 9.22
CA SER A 145 -10.16 1.69 8.52
C SER A 145 -9.53 0.43 9.09
N SER A 146 -10.19 -0.14 10.08
CA SER A 146 -9.71 -1.36 10.74
C SER A 146 -10.76 -2.46 10.71
N ASP A 147 -10.30 -3.69 10.57
CA ASP A 147 -11.09 -4.89 10.75
C ASP A 147 -10.48 -5.71 11.89
N GLY A 148 -11.01 -5.55 13.10
CA GLY A 148 -10.36 -6.07 14.31
C GLY A 148 -8.97 -5.46 14.51
N LYS A 149 -7.92 -6.30 14.49
CA LYS A 149 -6.52 -5.90 14.66
C LYS A 149 -5.85 -5.45 13.35
N TYR A 150 -6.52 -5.60 12.20
CA TYR A 150 -5.94 -5.34 10.89
C TYR A 150 -6.23 -3.93 10.43
N LYS A 151 -5.19 -3.18 10.05
CA LYS A 151 -5.31 -1.84 9.45
C LYS A 151 -5.48 -1.98 7.94
N CYS A 152 -6.65 -1.71 7.40
CA CYS A 152 -7.00 -1.98 6.01
C CYS A 152 -7.04 -0.70 5.17
N ILE A 153 -6.15 -0.56 4.19
CA ILE A 153 -6.06 0.60 3.30
C ILE A 153 -7.35 0.72 2.48
N ARG A 154 -7.84 1.96 2.30
CA ARG A 154 -8.93 2.29 1.38
C ARG A 154 -8.43 3.18 0.24
N PRO A 155 -7.92 2.61 -0.86
CA PRO A 155 -7.40 3.41 -1.96
C PRO A 155 -8.46 4.33 -2.58
N TRP A 156 -9.73 3.92 -2.55
CA TRP A 156 -10.85 4.73 -3.06
C TRP A 156 -11.12 5.98 -2.24
N ASP A 157 -10.60 6.14 -1.02
CA ASP A 157 -10.72 7.40 -0.27
C ASP A 157 -9.91 8.54 -0.97
N LEU A 158 -8.97 8.20 -1.85
CA LEU A 158 -8.30 9.15 -2.76
C LEU A 158 -9.23 9.65 -3.87
N LEU A 159 -10.34 8.96 -4.13
CA LEU A 159 -11.29 9.27 -5.19
C LEU A 159 -12.63 9.65 -4.56
N LYS A 160 -12.97 10.94 -4.56
CA LYS A 160 -14.34 11.31 -4.17
C LYS A 160 -15.36 10.80 -5.17
N ALA A 161 -16.52 10.39 -4.67
CA ALA A 161 -17.66 9.98 -5.48
C ALA A 161 -18.11 11.07 -6.48
N GLU A 162 -17.92 12.35 -6.15
CA GLU A 162 -18.23 13.49 -7.02
C GLU A 162 -17.36 13.55 -8.31
N PHE A 163 -16.26 12.81 -8.35
CA PHE A 163 -15.38 12.68 -9.52
C PHE A 163 -15.55 11.35 -10.25
N LYS A 164 -16.56 10.54 -9.92
CA LYS A 164 -16.90 9.36 -10.72
C LYS A 164 -17.70 9.82 -11.94
N PRO A 165 -17.15 9.72 -13.17
CA PRO A 165 -17.93 10.05 -14.35
C PRO A 165 -19.07 9.03 -14.48
N SER A 166 -20.30 9.51 -14.55
CA SER A 166 -21.48 8.67 -14.80
C SER A 166 -21.46 8.09 -16.21
N VAL A 167 -20.91 8.83 -17.18
CA VAL A 167 -20.53 8.40 -18.55
C VAL A 167 -19.48 9.39 -19.09
N GLY A 168 -18.37 8.92 -19.68
CA GLY A 168 -17.38 9.77 -20.39
C GLY A 168 -16.11 10.16 -19.60
N LEU A 169 -15.19 10.89 -20.26
CA LEU A 169 -13.96 11.42 -19.66
C LEU A 169 -14.26 12.63 -18.75
N LEU A 170 -13.47 12.81 -17.70
CA LEU A 170 -13.53 14.01 -16.86
C LEU A 170 -13.20 15.26 -17.68
N THR A 171 -13.99 16.32 -17.49
CA THR A 171 -13.62 17.66 -17.98
C THR A 171 -12.34 18.14 -17.31
N ASP A 172 -11.61 19.07 -17.94
CA ASP A 172 -10.38 19.63 -17.36
C ASP A 172 -10.61 20.24 -15.98
N SER A 173 -11.75 20.93 -15.78
CA SER A 173 -12.12 21.50 -14.48
C SER A 173 -12.32 20.41 -13.41
N GLN A 174 -12.96 19.30 -13.74
CA GLN A 174 -13.14 18.16 -12.83
C GLN A 174 -11.81 17.47 -12.53
N ARG A 175 -10.96 17.29 -13.55
CA ARG A 175 -9.61 16.73 -13.39
C ARG A 175 -8.78 17.59 -12.43
N GLN A 176 -8.78 18.91 -12.58
CA GLN A 176 -8.06 19.81 -11.68
C GLN A 176 -8.56 19.73 -10.23
N LYS A 177 -9.88 19.66 -10.03
CA LYS A 177 -10.48 19.47 -8.68
C LYS A 177 -10.09 18.12 -8.06
N GLN A 178 -10.05 17.06 -8.86
CA GLN A 178 -9.62 15.74 -8.41
C GLN A 178 -8.14 15.73 -8.01
N LEU A 179 -7.26 16.34 -8.82
CA LEU A 179 -5.85 16.47 -8.50
C LEU A 179 -5.63 17.28 -7.21
N ALA A 180 -6.36 18.39 -7.04
CA ALA A 180 -6.33 19.17 -5.80
C ALA A 180 -6.80 18.37 -4.58
N TRP A 181 -7.80 17.49 -4.75
CA TRP A 181 -8.26 16.58 -3.69
C TRP A 181 -7.21 15.54 -3.30
N ILE A 182 -6.60 14.90 -4.30
CA ILE A 182 -5.50 13.92 -4.09
C ILE A 182 -4.35 14.62 -3.38
N ARG A 183 -3.95 15.81 -3.85
CA ARG A 183 -2.93 16.65 -3.22
C ARG A 183 -3.22 16.92 -1.75
N GLY A 184 -4.39 17.48 -1.45
CA GLY A 184 -4.74 17.78 -0.05
C GLY A 184 -4.82 16.52 0.81
N THR A 185 -5.14 15.36 0.21
CA THR A 185 -5.09 14.09 0.94
C THR A 185 -3.66 13.66 1.25
N MET A 186 -2.72 13.82 0.31
CA MET A 186 -1.30 13.56 0.55
C MET A 186 -0.73 14.48 1.63
N GLU A 187 -1.02 15.78 1.59
CA GLU A 187 -0.57 16.76 2.60
C GLU A 187 -1.06 16.34 4.00
N ARG A 188 -2.36 16.03 4.16
CA ARG A 188 -2.92 15.52 5.43
C ARG A 188 -2.33 14.20 5.91
N LEU A 189 -1.85 13.36 5.00
CA LEU A 189 -1.18 12.11 5.36
C LEU A 189 0.23 12.38 5.87
N ILE A 190 0.96 13.31 5.24
CA ILE A 190 2.32 13.72 5.63
C ILE A 190 2.31 14.43 6.99
N GLU A 191 1.34 15.31 7.27
CA GLU A 191 1.18 16.01 8.55
C GLU A 191 1.00 15.06 9.75
N LYS A 192 0.51 13.84 9.50
CA LYS A 192 0.24 12.83 10.55
C LYS A 192 1.42 11.92 10.83
N ILE A 193 2.54 12.08 10.12
CA ILE A 193 3.76 11.24 10.18
C ILE A 193 4.90 12.01 10.85
#